data_AF-A0A6H5L431-F1
#
_entry.id   AF-A0A6H5L431-F1
#
_cell.length_a   1.000
_cell.length_b   1.000
_cell.length_c   1.000
_cell.angle_alpha   90.00
_cell.angle_beta   90.00
_cell.angle_gamma   90.00
#
_symmetry.space_group_name_H-M   'P 1'
#
loop_
_entity.id
_entity.type
_entity.pdbx_description
1 polymer ?
#
loop_
_entity_poly.entity_id
_entity_poly.type
_entity_poly.pdbx_seq_one_letter_code
_entity_poly.pdbx_strand_id
1 'polypeptide(L)'
;MRHYYHHPGKVPIKIITNRRSAFSEANNILPEEQCAFRPGRSTVDILFVVRHLQELGRRKKIPLYMCFVDLNKAYDSVDREMLWKVLARAGISAKLIEVIRQFHDGMRARVRMDDG
;
A
#
# COMPACT_ATOMS: atom_id res chain seq x y z
N MET A 1 7.07 5.00 -31.99
CA MET A 1 6.42 3.69 -31.77
C MET A 1 6.78 3.24 -30.35
N ARG A 2 5.81 3.16 -29.43
CA ARG A 2 6.04 2.88 -27.99
C ARG A 2 6.17 1.37 -27.80
N HIS A 3 7.38 0.86 -27.57
CA HIS A 3 7.59 -0.53 -27.16
C HIS A 3 7.22 -0.68 -25.68
N TYR A 4 6.15 -1.42 -25.40
CA TYR A 4 5.74 -1.80 -24.05
C TYR A 4 6.69 -2.87 -23.51
N TYR A 5 7.78 -2.46 -22.85
CA TYR A 5 8.55 -3.36 -22.01
C TYR A 5 7.77 -3.65 -20.71
N HIS A 6 7.00 -4.73 -20.69
CA HIS A 6 6.51 -5.29 -19.43
C HIS A 6 7.70 -5.88 -18.68
N HIS A 7 8.20 -5.17 -17.66
CA HIS A 7 9.20 -5.72 -16.72
C HIS A 7 8.71 -7.08 -16.17
N PRO A 8 9.44 -8.19 -16.36
CA PRO A 8 9.00 -9.54 -15.97
C PRO A 8 8.71 -9.67 -14.46
N GLY A 9 9.30 -8.81 -13.62
CA GLY A 9 9.02 -8.75 -12.20
C GLY A 9 7.63 -8.19 -11.81
N LYS A 10 6.93 -7.49 -12.70
CA LYS A 10 5.65 -6.83 -12.36
C LYS A 10 4.49 -7.81 -12.19
N VAL A 11 4.48 -8.90 -12.95
CA VAL A 11 3.43 -9.94 -12.89
C VAL A 11 3.41 -10.63 -11.52
N PRO A 12 4.53 -11.21 -11.03
CA PRO A 12 4.52 -11.85 -9.72
C PRO A 12 4.25 -10.86 -8.57
N ILE A 13 4.75 -9.62 -8.65
CA ILE A 13 4.46 -8.56 -7.67
C ILE A 13 2.95 -8.24 -7.64
N LYS A 14 2.28 -8.20 -8.80
CA LYS A 14 0.85 -7.94 -8.88
C LYS A 14 0.03 -9.06 -8.23
N ILE A 15 0.42 -10.31 -8.46
CA ILE A 15 -0.22 -11.48 -7.83
C ILE A 15 -0.06 -11.41 -6.30
N ILE A 16 1.16 -11.14 -5.82
CA ILE A 16 1.44 -10.99 -4.38
C ILE A 16 0.61 -9.86 -3.77
N THR A 17 0.59 -8.70 -4.44
CA THR A 17 -0.16 -7.52 -3.99
C THR A 17 -1.66 -7.83 -3.88
N ASN A 18 -2.23 -8.49 -4.89
CA ASN A 18 -3.65 -8.85 -4.89
C ASN A 18 -3.98 -9.84 -3.76
N ARG A 19 -3.16 -10.88 -3.56
CA ARG A 19 -3.35 -11.86 -2.49
C ARG A 19 -3.24 -11.22 -1.11
N ARG A 20 -2.24 -10.36 -0.91
CA ARG A 20 -2.07 -9.60 0.33
C ARG A 20 -3.26 -8.70 0.60
N SER A 21 -3.75 -8.00 -0.43
CA SER A 21 -4.93 -7.14 -0.30
C SER A 21 -6.15 -7.94 0.12
N ALA A 22 -6.46 -9.06 -0.55
CA ALA A 22 -7.58 -9.91 -0.19
C ALA A 22 -7.48 -10.46 1.25
N PHE A 23 -6.29 -10.91 1.65
CA PHE A 23 -6.03 -11.35 3.02
C PHE A 23 -6.25 -10.22 4.03
N SER A 24 -5.76 -9.02 3.73
CA SER A 24 -5.89 -7.85 4.60
C SER A 24 -7.35 -7.44 4.81
N GLU A 25 -8.17 -7.48 3.75
CA GLU A 25 -9.61 -7.20 3.84
C GLU A 25 -10.34 -8.28 4.64
N ALA A 26 -10.08 -9.57 4.35
CA ALA A 26 -10.74 -10.68 5.02
C ALA A 26 -10.45 -10.77 6.53
N ASN A 27 -9.29 -10.28 6.97
CA ASN A 27 -8.86 -10.33 8.36
C ASN A 27 -8.91 -8.96 9.07
N ASN A 28 -9.45 -7.92 8.43
CA ASN A 28 -9.53 -6.56 8.98
C ASN A 28 -8.19 -6.04 9.51
N ILE A 29 -7.10 -6.31 8.79
CA ILE A 29 -5.74 -5.94 9.21
C ILE A 29 -5.53 -4.42 9.19
N LEU A 30 -6.18 -3.73 8.24
CA LEU A 30 -6.08 -2.28 8.09
C LEU A 30 -7.27 -1.59 8.76
N PRO A 31 -7.02 -0.45 9.44
CA PRO A 31 -8.08 0.34 10.05
C PRO A 31 -9.08 0.85 9.01
N GLU A 32 -10.31 1.12 9.43
CA GLU A 32 -11.39 1.56 8.54
C GLU A 32 -11.11 2.94 7.93
N GLU A 33 -10.37 3.78 8.63
CA GLU A 33 -10.02 5.12 8.18
C GLU A 33 -8.97 5.10 7.05
N GLN A 34 -8.26 3.98 6.87
CA GLN A 34 -7.30 3.85 5.78
C GLN A 34 -8.04 3.55 4.47
N CYS A 35 -8.02 4.51 3.55
CA CYS A 35 -8.57 4.36 2.19
C CYS A 35 -7.49 4.06 1.14
N ALA A 36 -6.26 4.54 1.33
CA ALA A 36 -5.19 4.37 0.37
C ALA A 36 -4.82 2.88 0.19
N PHE A 37 -4.57 2.48 -1.07
CA PHE A 37 -4.17 1.13 -1.47
C PHE A 37 -5.17 0.01 -1.15
N ARG A 38 -6.44 0.35 -0.90
CA ARG A 38 -7.52 -0.62 -0.72
C ARG A 38 -8.49 -0.59 -1.91
N PRO A 39 -8.96 -1.74 -2.41
CA PRO A 39 -9.92 -1.79 -3.49
C PRO A 39 -11.26 -1.18 -3.05
N GLY A 40 -11.90 -0.43 -3.94
CA GLY A 40 -13.22 0.16 -3.68
C GLY A 40 -13.21 1.36 -2.72
N ARG A 41 -12.04 1.88 -2.34
CA ARG A 41 -11.89 3.06 -1.49
C ARG A 41 -11.11 4.16 -2.21
N SER A 42 -11.51 5.41 -1.99
CA SER A 42 -10.94 6.58 -2.65
C SER A 42 -10.65 7.71 -1.66
N THR A 43 -9.73 8.59 -2.02
CA THR A 43 -9.51 9.86 -1.31
C THR A 43 -10.78 10.72 -1.25
N VAL A 44 -11.70 10.52 -2.20
CA VAL A 44 -13.01 11.19 -2.22
C VAL A 44 -13.82 10.86 -0.96
N ASP A 45 -13.74 9.64 -0.45
CA ASP A 45 -14.47 9.21 0.74
C ASP A 45 -14.00 9.98 1.97
N ILE A 46 -12.67 10.09 2.15
CA ILE A 46 -12.07 10.87 3.24
C ILE A 46 -12.44 12.36 3.10
N LEU A 47 -12.39 12.91 1.89
CA LEU A 47 -12.77 14.31 1.66
C LEU A 47 -14.23 14.58 2.02
N PHE A 48 -15.12 13.64 1.71
CA PHE A 48 -16.52 13.73 2.09
C PHE A 48 -16.69 13.74 3.62
N VAL A 49 -16.01 12.83 4.33
CA VAL A 49 -16.02 12.78 5.80
C VAL A 49 -15.52 14.09 6.40
N VAL A 50 -14.39 14.62 5.91
CA VAL A 50 -13.83 15.90 6.38
C VAL A 50 -14.81 17.06 6.17
N ARG A 51 -15.44 17.14 5.00
CA ARG A 51 -16.46 18.17 4.72
C ARG A 51 -17.65 18.05 5.66
N HIS A 52 -18.12 16.83 5.89
CA HIS A 52 -19.23 16.58 6.82
C HIS A 52 -18.90 17.01 8.25
N LEU A 53 -17.68 16.69 8.73
CA LEU A 53 -17.21 17.12 10.05
C LEU A 53 -17.14 18.65 10.16
N GLN A 54 -16.66 19.34 9.12
CA GLN A 54 -16.64 20.81 9.07
C GLN A 54 -18.06 21.41 9.16
N GLU A 55 -19.01 20.87 8.41
CA GLU A 55 -20.40 21.32 8.45
C GLU A 55 -21.05 21.08 9.81
N LEU A 56 -20.81 19.92 10.41
CA LEU A 56 -21.33 19.56 11.73
C LEU A 56 -20.77 20.48 12.81
N GLY A 57 -19.47 20.77 12.79
CA GLY A 57 -18.83 21.72 13.70
C GLY A 57 -19.43 23.12 13.59
N ARG A 58 -19.63 23.62 12.36
CA ARG A 58 -20.31 24.91 12.11
C ARG A 58 -21.73 24.93 12.65
N ARG A 59 -22.53 23.88 12.38
CA ARG A 59 -23.94 23.78 12.83
C ARG A 59 -24.05 23.73 14.35
N LYS A 60 -23.17 22.96 15.00
CA LYS A 60 -23.18 22.78 16.47
C LYS A 60 -22.40 23.88 17.22
N LYS A 61 -21.77 24.81 16.50
CA LYS A 61 -20.87 25.84 17.06
C LYS A 61 -19.74 25.24 17.91
N ILE A 62 -19.25 24.08 17.53
CA ILE A 62 -18.11 23.40 18.17
C ILE A 62 -16.86 23.67 17.33
N PRO A 63 -15.75 24.14 17.92
CA PRO A 63 -14.51 24.33 17.18
C PRO A 63 -13.97 22.97 16.70
N LEU A 64 -13.58 22.90 15.43
CA LEU A 64 -12.96 21.73 14.81
C LEU A 64 -11.51 22.04 14.47
N TYR A 65 -10.59 21.23 14.99
CA TYR A 65 -9.16 21.31 14.71
C TYR A 65 -8.73 20.11 13.88
N MET A 66 -7.90 20.34 12.86
CA MET A 66 -7.36 19.28 11.99
C MET A 66 -5.85 19.40 11.90
N CYS A 67 -5.16 18.26 11.95
CA CYS A 67 -3.72 18.15 11.73
C CYS A 67 -3.48 17.31 10.48
N PHE A 68 -2.67 17.84 9.56
CA PHE A 68 -2.23 17.12 8.38
C PHE A 68 -0.76 16.75 8.56
N VAL A 69 -0.47 15.46 8.55
CA VAL A 69 0.89 14.92 8.69
C VAL A 69 1.31 14.32 7.37
N ASP A 70 2.44 14.78 6.84
CA ASP A 70 3.08 14.22 5.65
C ASP A 70 4.48 13.71 6.00
N LEU A 71 4.85 12.54 5.48
CA LEU A 71 6.14 11.91 5.75
C LEU A 71 7.07 12.09 4.55
N ASN A 72 8.19 12.77 4.78
CA ASN A 72 9.21 12.94 3.76
C ASN A 72 9.82 11.57 3.39
N LYS A 73 9.84 11.23 2.09
CA LYS A 73 10.37 9.96 1.54
C LYS A 73 9.84 8.72 2.26
N ALA A 74 8.51 8.65 2.46
CA ALA A 74 7.85 7.58 3.23
C ALA A 74 8.21 6.14 2.82
N TYR A 75 8.62 5.88 1.58
CA TYR A 75 9.04 4.54 1.13
C TYR A 75 10.54 4.28 1.32
N ASP A 76 11.37 5.30 1.21
CA ASP A 76 12.83 5.17 1.33
C ASP A 76 13.26 5.10 2.81
N SER A 77 12.45 5.69 3.70
CA SER A 77 12.72 5.74 5.15
C SER A 77 12.25 4.50 5.93
N VAL A 78 11.65 3.51 5.26
CA VAL A 78 11.15 2.30 5.92
C VAL A 78 12.30 1.42 6.40
N ASP A 79 12.36 1.17 7.71
CA ASP A 79 13.21 0.13 8.30
C ASP A 79 12.75 -1.27 7.84
N ARG A 80 13.63 -1.97 7.14
CA ARG A 80 13.34 -3.30 6.57
C ARG A 80 13.15 -4.37 7.65
N GLU A 81 13.97 -4.37 8.69
CA GLU A 81 13.84 -5.34 9.78
C GLU A 81 12.55 -5.14 10.58
N MET A 82 12.15 -3.89 10.78
CA MET A 82 10.84 -3.58 11.36
C MET A 82 9.70 -4.04 10.44
N LEU A 83 9.81 -3.80 9.12
CA LEU A 83 8.80 -4.22 8.14
C LEU A 83 8.54 -5.73 8.19
N TRP A 84 9.58 -6.56 8.28
CA TRP A 84 9.42 -8.02 8.37
C TRP A 84 8.68 -8.44 9.64
N LYS A 85 8.99 -7.82 10.77
CA LYS A 85 8.32 -8.07 12.05
C LYS A 85 6.84 -7.65 12.01
N VAL A 86 6.54 -6.52 11.39
CA VAL A 86 5.16 -6.03 11.23
C VAL A 86 4.35 -6.99 10.35
N LEU A 87 4.89 -7.45 9.22
CA LEU A 87 4.21 -8.42 8.35
C LEU A 87 3.95 -9.75 9.07
N ALA A 88 4.92 -10.24 9.84
CA ALA A 88 4.75 -11.46 10.63
C ALA A 88 3.64 -11.31 11.69
N ARG A 89 3.62 -10.18 12.41
CA ARG A 89 2.57 -9.85 13.39
C ARG A 89 1.19 -9.71 12.75
N ALA A 90 1.13 -9.22 11.51
CA ALA A 90 -0.10 -9.13 10.73
C ALA A 90 -0.62 -10.49 10.21
N GLY A 91 0.05 -11.61 10.54
CA GLY A 91 -0.38 -12.94 10.13
C GLY A 91 0.04 -13.33 8.71
N ILE A 92 0.95 -12.58 8.07
CA ILE A 92 1.50 -12.95 6.77
C ILE A 92 2.46 -14.12 6.95
N SER A 93 2.29 -15.17 6.14
CA SER A 93 3.11 -16.38 6.26
C SER A 93 4.59 -16.11 6.02
N ALA A 94 5.47 -16.81 6.76
CA ALA A 94 6.92 -16.67 6.64
C ALA A 94 7.41 -16.89 5.20
N LYS A 95 6.81 -17.84 4.47
CA LYS A 95 7.11 -18.08 3.04
C LYS A 95 6.84 -16.86 2.17
N LEU A 96 5.72 -16.15 2.40
CA LEU A 96 5.39 -14.96 1.64
C LEU A 96 6.29 -13.77 2.02
N ILE A 97 6.64 -13.64 3.30
CA ILE A 97 7.61 -12.63 3.77
C ILE A 97 8.96 -12.83 3.08
N GLU A 98 9.43 -14.08 2.98
CA GLU A 98 10.71 -14.40 2.32
C GLU A 98 10.69 -14.04 0.82
N VAL A 99 9.59 -14.34 0.12
CA VAL A 99 9.44 -13.91 -1.28
C VAL A 99 9.47 -12.39 -1.40
N ILE A 100 8.81 -11.66 -0.49
CA ILE A 100 8.82 -10.18 -0.49
C ILE A 100 10.24 -9.66 -0.21
N ARG A 101 10.98 -10.27 0.72
CA ARG A 101 12.39 -9.94 1.00
C ARG A 101 13.26 -10.03 -0.26
N GLN A 102 13.12 -11.11 -1.03
CA GLN A 102 13.86 -11.31 -2.28
C GLN A 102 13.54 -10.25 -3.35
N PHE A 103 12.36 -9.63 -3.33
CA PHE A 103 12.05 -8.50 -4.21
C PHE A 103 12.74 -7.20 -3.79
N HIS A 104 13.13 -7.06 -2.52
CA HIS A 104 13.84 -5.90 -2.00
C HIS A 104 15.37 -6.05 -2.08
N ASP A 105 15.88 -7.28 -1.97
CA ASP A 105 17.32 -7.56 -1.96
C ASP A 105 17.83 -7.92 -3.36
N GLY A 106 18.26 -6.89 -4.11
CA GLY A 106 19.11 -7.08 -5.29
C GLY A 106 18.44 -7.79 -6.48
N MET A 107 17.14 -7.63 -6.68
CA MET A 107 16.41 -8.24 -7.79
C MET A 107 17.08 -7.92 -9.15
N ARG A 108 17.51 -8.96 -9.87
CA ARG A 108 18.06 -8.86 -11.23
C ARG A 108 17.15 -9.58 -12.21
N ALA A 109 16.82 -8.93 -13.32
CA ALA A 109 16.12 -9.55 -14.44
C ALA A 109 17.03 -9.50 -15.67
N ARG A 110 17.10 -10.61 -16.42
CA ARG A 110 17.78 -10.68 -17.72
C ARG A 110 16.76 -11.03 -18.79
N VAL A 111 16.71 -10.26 -19.86
CA VAL A 111 15.94 -10.56 -21.06
C VAL A 111 16.91 -11.16 -22.07
N ARG A 112 16.61 -12.35 -22.59
CA ARG A 112 17.30 -12.86 -23.79
C ARG A 112 16.50 -12.34 -24.97
N MET A 113 17.13 -11.52 -25.79
CA MET A 113 16.64 -11.19 -27.12
C MET A 113 17.26 -12.23 -28.05
N ASP A 114 16.47 -12.79 -28.96
CA ASP A 114 17.04 -13.56 -30.06
C ASP A 114 17.42 -12.55 -31.15
N ASP A 115 18.72 -12.44 -31.40
CA ASP A 115 19.27 -11.57 -32.44
C ASP A 115 19.09 -12.31 -33.77
N GLY A 116 18.10 -11.89 -34.56
CA GLY A 116 17.93 -12.30 -35.96
C GLY A 116 18.89 -11.57 -36.89
#